data_AF-B5VT38-F1
#
_entry.id   AF-B5VT38-F1
#
_cell.length_a   1.000
_cell.length_b   1.000
_cell.length_c   1.000
_cell.angle_alpha   90.00
_cell.angle_beta   90.00
_cell.angle_gamma   90.00
#
_symmetry.space_group_name_H-M   'P 1'
#
loop_
_entity.id
_entity.type
_entity.pdbx_description
1 polymer ?
#
loop_
_entity_poly.entity_id
_entity_poly.type
_entity_poly.pdbx_seq_one_letter_code
_entity_poly.pdbx_strand_id
1 'polypeptide(L)' 'MILKSMPQLNDGKGSSRIVLKKYVKDTFSSKLKTSSNFDYLFNSAIKKCVENGELVQPKGPSGIIKLNKKKVKLST' A
#
# COMPACT_ATOMS: atom_id res chain seq x y z
N MET A 1 1.59 0.27 -7.71
CA MET A 1 0.19 -0.11 -7.44
C MET A 1 -0.25 0.39 -6.06
N ILE A 2 0.42 0.00 -4.98
CA ILE A 2 0.06 0.37 -3.60
C ILE A 2 -0.02 1.90 -3.38
N LEU A 3 1.03 2.66 -3.72
CA LEU A 3 1.03 4.12 -3.53
C LEU A 3 -0.09 4.83 -4.31
N LYS A 4 -0.43 4.34 -5.51
CA LYS A 4 -1.51 4.89 -6.33
C LYS A 4 -2.89 4.62 -5.72
N SER A 5 -3.04 3.50 -5.02
CA SER A 5 -4.28 3.11 -4.35
C SER A 5 -4.52 3.86 -3.04
N MET A 6 -3.47 4.27 -2.31
CA MET A 6 -3.62 4.89 -0.99
C MET A 6 -4.47 6.18 -0.97
N PRO A 7 -4.30 7.15 -1.90
CA PRO A 7 -5.15 8.34 -1.95
C PRO A 7 -6.62 8.04 -2.25
N GLN A 8 -6.91 6.92 -2.92
CA GLN A 8 -8.27 6.50 -3.29
C GLN A 8 -9.00 5.81 -2.12
N LEU A 9 -8.29 5.50 -1.04
CA LEU A 9 -8.83 4.81 0.12
C LEU A 9 -8.91 5.76 1.30
N ASN A 10 -10.11 5.89 1.88
CA ASN A 10 -10.37 6.65 3.11
C ASN A 10 -9.82 8.09 3.04
N ASP A 11 -10.06 8.78 1.91
CA ASP A 11 -9.60 10.16 1.64
C ASP A 11 -8.09 10.36 1.82
N GLY A 12 -7.29 9.33 1.58
CA GLY A 12 -5.84 9.37 1.80
C GLY A 12 -5.43 9.46 3.27
N LYS A 13 -6.35 9.24 4.22
CA LYS A 13 -6.06 9.12 5.67
C LYS A 13 -5.43 7.76 6.02
N GLY A 14 -5.41 6.85 5.05
CA GLY A 14 -4.85 5.50 5.15
C GLY A 14 -5.91 4.43 5.45
N SER A 15 -5.57 3.19 5.15
CA SER A 15 -6.48 2.05 5.31
C SER A 15 -5.80 0.85 5.97
N SER A 16 -6.61 -0.09 6.44
CA SER A 16 -6.09 -1.39 6.87
C SER A 16 -5.47 -2.15 5.69
N ARG A 17 -4.57 -3.08 6.01
CA ARG A 17 -3.93 -3.97 5.02
C ARG A 17 -4.92 -4.77 4.21
N ILE A 18 -5.96 -5.28 4.86
CA ILE A 18 -6.98 -6.12 4.24
C ILE A 18 -7.73 -5.33 3.17
N VAL A 19 -8.16 -4.11 3.50
CA VAL A 19 -8.88 -3.22 2.57
C VAL A 19 -7.98 -2.81 1.40
N LEU A 20 -6.73 -2.41 1.68
CA LEU A 20 -5.77 -2.06 0.62
C LEU A 20 -5.47 -3.26 -0.30
N LYS A 21 -5.28 -4.45 0.27
CA LYS A 21 -5.02 -5.68 -0.49
C LYS A 21 -6.18 -5.98 -1.44
N LYS A 22 -7.41 -5.94 -0.91
CA LYS A 22 -8.64 -6.15 -1.71
C LYS A 22 -8.74 -5.12 -2.83
N TYR A 23 -8.62 -3.83 -2.50
CA TYR A 23 -8.69 -2.76 -3.50
C TYR A 23 -7.66 -2.91 -4.61
N VAL A 24 -6.41 -3.28 -4.27
CA VAL A 24 -5.37 -3.52 -5.28
C VAL A 24 -5.69 -4.74 -6.15
N LYS A 25 -6.19 -5.85 -5.56
CA LYS A 25 -6.63 -7.02 -6.33
C LYS A 25 -7.75 -6.66 -7.30
N ASP A 26 -8.76 -5.94 -6.85
CA ASP A 26 -9.95 -5.63 -7.64
C ASP A 26 -9.59 -4.63 -8.77
N THR A 27 -8.86 -3.56 -8.43
CA THR A 27 -8.49 -2.48 -9.37
C THR A 27 -7.47 -2.92 -10.42
N PHE A 28 -6.54 -3.82 -10.06
CA PHE A 28 -5.47 -4.27 -10.96
C PHE A 28 -5.61 -5.74 -11.37
N SER A 29 -6.79 -6.32 -11.21
CA SER A 29 -7.11 -7.73 -11.52
C SER A 29 -6.61 -8.16 -12.91
N SER A 30 -6.76 -7.32 -13.93
CA SER A 30 -6.27 -7.57 -15.29
C SER A 30 -4.75 -7.68 -15.42
N LYS A 31 -3.99 -7.00 -14.54
CA LYS A 31 -2.52 -7.04 -14.48
C LYS A 31 -1.99 -8.11 -13.51
N LEU A 32 -2.84 -8.58 -12.60
CA LEU A 32 -2.50 -9.52 -11.53
C LEU A 32 -2.83 -10.98 -11.87
N LYS A 33 -3.16 -11.28 -13.14
CA LYS A 33 -3.57 -12.60 -13.66
C LYS A 33 -2.91 -13.76 -12.90
N THR A 34 -3.72 -14.48 -12.12
CA THR A 34 -3.42 -15.72 -11.39
C THR A 34 -2.07 -15.74 -10.66
N SER A 35 -1.68 -14.61 -10.08
CA SER A 35 -0.51 -14.53 -9.22
C SER A 35 -0.81 -15.21 -7.88
N SER A 36 -0.56 -16.51 -7.78
CA SER A 36 -0.58 -17.27 -6.52
C SER A 36 0.34 -16.65 -5.45
N ASN A 37 1.36 -15.90 -5.88
CA ASN A 37 2.31 -15.19 -5.04
C ASN A 37 1.93 -13.75 -4.70
N PHE A 38 0.75 -13.26 -5.11
CA PHE A 38 0.39 -11.85 -4.93
C PHE A 38 0.46 -11.43 -3.47
N ASP A 39 -0.04 -12.26 -2.56
CA ASP A 39 -0.09 -11.94 -1.13
C ASP A 39 1.32 -11.76 -0.53
N TYR A 40 2.27 -12.60 -0.94
CA TYR A 40 3.67 -12.48 -0.53
C TYR A 40 4.33 -11.23 -1.12
N LEU A 41 4.16 -11.00 -2.43
CA LEU A 41 4.70 -9.83 -3.13
C LEU A 41 4.12 -8.52 -2.57
N PHE A 42 2.83 -8.51 -2.25
CA PHE A 42 2.15 -7.39 -1.61
C PHE A 42 2.77 -7.07 -0.25
N ASN A 43 3.00 -8.08 0.58
CA ASN A 43 3.60 -7.89 1.90
C ASN A 43 5.05 -7.38 1.81
N SER A 44 5.84 -7.95 0.90
CA SER A 44 7.21 -7.51 0.64
C SER A 44 7.27 -6.07 0.13
N ALA A 45 6.37 -5.69 -0.79
CA ALA A 45 6.29 -4.33 -1.31
C ALA A 45 5.90 -3.32 -0.22
N ILE A 46 4.95 -3.67 0.67
CA ILE A 46 4.58 -2.79 1.80
C ILE A 46 5.80 -2.56 2.70
N LYS A 47 6.55 -3.63 3.03
CA LYS A 47 7.74 -3.55 3.87
C LYS A 47 8.78 -2.62 3.24
N LYS A 48 9.09 -2.80 1.95
CA LYS A 48 9.99 -1.92 1.19
C LYS A 48 9.52 -0.46 1.16
N CYS A 49 8.23 -0.21 0.92
CA CYS A 49 7.70 1.16 0.94
C CYS A 49 7.79 1.80 2.34
N VAL A 50 7.68 1.03 3.42
CA VAL A 50 7.86 1.53 4.80
C VAL A 50 9.34 1.82 5.08
N GLU A 51 10.25 0.92 4.70
CA GLU A 51 11.70 1.11 4.81
C GLU A 51 12.19 2.31 3.99
N ASN A 52 11.66 2.48 2.78
CA ASN A 52 11.92 3.63 1.93
C ASN A 52 11.28 4.92 2.48
N GLY A 53 10.41 4.83 3.48
CA GLY A 53 9.71 5.95 4.09
C GLY A 53 8.61 6.55 3.19
N GLU A 54 8.11 5.81 2.20
CA GLU A 54 6.96 6.21 1.37
C GLU A 54 5.62 5.94 2.09
N LEU A 55 5.60 4.88 2.90
CA LEU A 55 4.46 4.49 3.73
C LEU A 55 4.85 4.51 5.21
N VAL A 56 3.87 4.69 6.09
CA VAL A 56 4.04 4.57 7.54
C VAL A 56 3.01 3.63 8.14
N GLN A 57 3.40 2.96 9.21
CA GLN A 57 2.57 2.03 9.97
C GLN A 57 2.52 2.45 11.44
N PRO A 58 1.62 3.39 11.82
CA PRO A 58 1.60 3.99 13.15
C PRO A 58 1.35 2.98 14.28
N LYS A 59 0.67 1.88 13.97
CA LYS A 59 0.31 0.80 14.91
C LYS A 59 1.07 -0.50 14.59
N GLY A 60 2.20 -0.40 13.88
CA GLY A 60 3.02 -1.56 13.50
C GLY A 60 2.48 -2.37 12.32
N PRO A 61 3.05 -3.56 12.06
CA PRO A 61 2.86 -4.34 10.82
C PRO A 61 1.42 -4.76 10.53
N SER A 62 0.65 -5.03 11.58
CA SER A 62 -0.77 -5.44 11.49
C SER A 62 -1.73 -4.25 11.49
N GLY A 63 -1.20 -3.04 11.60
CA GLY A 63 -1.98 -1.82 11.73
C GLY A 63 -2.40 -1.18 10.41
N ILE A 64 -2.88 0.05 10.55
CA ILE A 64 -3.27 0.93 9.44
C ILE A 64 -2.01 1.37 8.69
N ILE A 65 -2.09 1.41 7.36
CA ILE A 65 -1.04 1.95 6.50
C ILE A 65 -1.46 3.33 6.04
N LYS A 66 -0.56 4.31 6.16
CA LYS A 66 -0.77 5.67 5.66
C LYS A 66 0.34 6.07 4.71
N LEU A 67 0.02 7.00 3.81
CA LEU A 67 1.01 7.63 2.95
C LEU A 67 1.89 8.58 3.76
N ASN A 68 3.20 8.49 3.58
CA ASN A 68 4.11 9.45 4.21
C ASN A 68 4.23 10.72 3.36
N LYS A 69 3.41 11.74 3.69
CA LYS A 69 3.42 13.03 2.98
C LYS A 69 4.76 13.78 3.09
N LYS A 70 5.64 13.42 4.02
CA LYS A 70 6.96 14.07 4.18
C LYS A 70 7.94 13.72 3.07
N LYS A 71 7.95 12.48 2.58
CA LYS A 71 8.84 12.08 1.46
C LYS A 71 8.28 12.42 0.09
N VAL A 72 6.96 12.42 -0.09
CA VAL A 72 6.34 12.79 -1.38
C VAL A 72 6.69 14.22 -1.81
N LYS A 73 6.96 15.12 -0.85
CA LYS A 73 7.39 16.50 -1.14
C LYS A 73 8.88 16.65 -1.48
N LEU A 74 9.72 15.64 -1.21
CA LEU A 74 11.17 15.74 -1.33
C LEU A 74 11.72 15.24 -2.68
N SER A 75 10.88 14.65 -3.51
CA SER A 75 11.26 14.03 -4.79
C SER A 75 10.66 14.76 -6.01
N THR A 76 10.38 16.06 -5.87
CA THR A 76 10.05 16.96 -7.00
C THR A 76 11.21 17.89 -7.20
#